data_AF-X1H608-F1
#
_entry.id   AF-X1H608-F1
#
_cell.length_a   1.000
_cell.length_b   1.000
_cell.length_c   1.000
_cell.angle_alpha   90.00
_cell.angle_beta   90.00
_cell.angle_gamma   90.00
#
_symmetry.space_group_name_H-M   'P 1'
#
loop_
_entity.id
_entity.type
_entity.pdbx_description
1 polymer ?
#
loop_
_entity_poly.entity_id
_entity_poly.type
_entity_poly.pdbx_seq_one_letter_code
_entity_poly.pdbx_strand_id
1 'polypeptide(L)' 'MHPLHQILAQAAGRNRVIPGEFIVVKVDLAEINDLYLQVILSFKEMEGDKVWDPRKITFVMDHYAPAPTIKAA' A
#
# COMPACT_ATOMS: atom_id res chain seq x y z
N MET A 1 21.32 -1.47 -16.69
CA MET A 1 20.65 -0.67 -15.64
C MET A 1 20.07 -1.62 -14.60
N HIS A 2 20.24 -1.38 -13.30
CA HIS A 2 19.73 -2.26 -12.25
C HIS A 2 18.21 -2.47 -12.37
N PRO A 3 17.67 -3.70 -12.22
CA PRO A 3 16.23 -3.98 -12.42
C PRO A 3 15.29 -3.08 -11.61
N LEU A 4 15.65 -2.78 -10.36
CA LEU A 4 14.87 -1.86 -9.50
C LEU A 4 14.71 -0.47 -10.14
N HIS A 5 15.76 0.08 -10.76
CA HIS A 5 15.65 1.38 -11.44
C HIS A 5 14.76 1.30 -12.68
N GLN A 6 14.71 0.17 -13.37
CA GLN A 6 13.81 -0.01 -14.51
C GLN A 6 12.35 -0.03 -14.06
N ILE A 7 12.03 -0.77 -12.99
CA ILE A 7 10.69 -0.84 -12.40
C ILE A 7 10.24 0.54 -11.91
N LEU A 8 11.09 1.23 -11.15
CA LEU A 8 10.78 2.57 -10.64
C LEU A 8 10.63 3.60 -11.77
N ALA A 9 11.50 3.55 -12.80
CA ALA A 9 11.37 4.42 -13.95
C ALA A 9 10.05 4.19 -14.69
N GLN A 10 9.69 2.92 -14.92
CA GLN A 10 8.42 2.55 -15.54
C GLN A 10 7.22 3.03 -14.71
N ALA A 11 7.23 2.79 -13.39
CA ALA A 11 6.16 3.22 -12.48
C ALA A 11 6.04 4.75 -12.37
N ALA A 12 7.14 5.47 -12.58
CA ALA A 12 7.19 6.94 -12.66
C ALA A 12 6.85 7.49 -14.06
N GLY A 13 6.66 6.64 -15.08
CA GLY A 13 6.48 7.06 -16.47
C GLY A 13 7.72 7.73 -17.08
N ARG A 14 8.92 7.35 -16.65
CA ARG A 14 10.22 7.89 -17.08
C ARG A 14 11.06 6.83 -17.79
N ASN A 15 11.98 7.28 -18.64
CA ASN A 15 12.94 6.40 -19.32
C ASN A 15 14.08 5.92 -18.40
N ARG A 16 14.37 6.67 -17.33
CA ARG A 16 15.39 6.34 -16.33
C ARG A 16 15.10 7.04 -15.01
N VAL A 17 15.64 6.49 -13.94
CA VAL A 17 15.79 7.15 -12.63
C VAL A 17 17.20 6.91 -12.10
N ILE A 18 17.67 7.77 -11.20
CA ILE A 18 18.97 7.64 -10.55
C ILE A 18 18.84 7.57 -9.01
N PRO A 19 19.79 6.94 -8.30
CA PRO A 19 19.80 6.95 -6.84
C PRO A 19 19.78 8.36 -6.26
N GLY A 20 18.96 8.58 -5.22
CA GLY A 20 18.81 9.88 -4.56
C GLY A 20 17.80 10.82 -5.23
N GLU A 21 17.25 10.45 -6.39
CA GLU A 21 16.19 11.22 -7.05
C GLU A 21 14.85 11.06 -6.33
N PHE A 22 14.14 12.18 -6.12
CA PHE A 22 12.74 12.16 -5.70
C PHE A 22 11.83 11.88 -6.90
N ILE A 23 11.02 10.83 -6.82
CA ILE A 23 10.05 10.45 -7.85
C ILE A 23 8.68 10.21 -7.22
N VAL A 24 7.64 10.44 -8.01
CA VAL A 24 6.25 10.09 -7.67
C VAL A 24 5.83 8.97 -8.62
N VAL A 25 5.30 7.88 -8.07
CA VAL A 25 4.91 6.69 -8.83
C VAL A 25 3.46 6.34 -8.57
N LYS A 26 2.84 5.64 -9.51
CA LYS A 26 1.53 5.03 -9.28
C LYS A 26 1.70 3.75 -8.47
N VAL A 27 0.91 3.59 -7.41
CA VAL A 27 0.84 2.35 -6.63
C VAL A 27 -0.06 1.36 -7.36
N ASP A 28 0.46 0.17 -7.65
CA ASP A 28 -0.28 -0.86 -8.37
C ASP A 28 -1.16 -1.72 -7.46
N LEU A 29 -0.72 -1.96 -6.22
CA LEU A 29 -1.46 -2.68 -5.19
C LEU A 29 -1.00 -2.19 -3.81
N ALA A 30 -1.93 -1.93 -2.90
CA ALA A 30 -1.66 -1.77 -1.48
C ALA A 30 -2.29 -2.93 -0.70
N GLU A 31 -1.45 -3.68 0.00
CA GLU A 31 -1.89 -4.76 0.89
C GLU A 31 -1.85 -4.27 2.34
N ILE A 32 -2.86 -4.64 3.11
CA ILE A 32 -3.03 -4.27 4.51
C ILE A 32 -3.42 -5.54 5.28
N ASN A 33 -2.62 -5.93 6.26
CA ASN A 33 -2.99 -7.03 7.14
C ASN A 33 -3.71 -6.55 8.41
N ASP A 34 -4.28 -7.51 9.12
CA ASP A 34 -5.07 -7.35 10.35
C ASP A 34 -4.31 -6.79 11.56
N LEU A 35 -2.98 -6.67 11.50
CA LEU A 35 -2.21 -5.95 12.52
C LEU A 35 -2.32 -4.42 12.39
N TYR A 36 -2.60 -3.91 11.19
CA TYR A 36 -2.44 -2.49 10.87
C TYR A 36 -3.77 -1.71 10.86
N LEU A 37 -4.52 -1.78 11.96
CA LEU A 37 -5.73 -0.96 12.17
C LEU A 37 -5.45 0.54 11.93
N GLN A 38 -4.23 0.99 12.18
CA GLN A 38 -3.79 2.38 11.99
C GLN A 38 -4.04 2.90 10.56
N VAL A 39 -4.02 2.04 9.53
CA VAL A 39 -4.29 2.48 8.15
C VAL A 39 -5.69 3.09 8.04
N ILE A 40 -6.68 2.47 8.67
CA ILE A 40 -8.07 2.96 8.65
C ILE A 40 -8.22 4.21 9.52
N LEU A 41 -7.59 4.22 10.70
CA LEU A 41 -7.64 5.36 11.62
C LEU A 41 -7.02 6.60 10.97
N SER A 42 -5.80 6.48 10.44
CA SER A 42 -5.11 7.59 9.79
C SER A 42 -5.79 8.03 8.50
N PHE A 43 -6.36 7.11 7.71
CA PHE A 43 -7.15 7.50 6.53
C PHE A 43 -8.33 8.39 6.93
N LYS A 44 -9.02 8.07 8.02
CA LYS A 44 -10.13 8.87 8.55
C LYS A 44 -9.66 10.20 9.15
N GLU A 45 -8.55 10.20 9.90
CA GLU A 45 -7.95 11.42 10.46
C GLU A 45 -7.50 12.41 9.37
N MET A 46 -7.09 11.90 8.21
CA MET A 46 -6.77 12.68 7.02
C MET A 46 -8.02 13.12 6.23
N GLU A 47 -9.23 12.94 6.79
CA GLU A 47 -10.52 13.24 6.15
C GLU A 47 -10.75 12.45 4.85
N GLY A 48 -10.14 11.28 4.72
CA GLY A 48 -10.35 10.38 3.59
C GLY A 48 -11.78 9.83 3.55
N ASP A 49 -12.49 10.12 2.46
CA ASP A 49 -13.84 9.59 2.21
C ASP A 49 -13.83 8.38 1.26
N LYS A 50 -13.02 8.44 0.19
CA LYS A 50 -12.93 7.39 -0.83
C LYS A 50 -11.50 7.07 -1.19
N VAL A 51 -11.22 5.77 -1.30
CA VAL A 51 -9.94 5.26 -1.79
C VAL A 51 -9.80 5.48 -3.30
N TRP A 52 -8.56 5.52 -3.80
CA TRP A 52 -8.31 5.84 -5.21
C TRP A 52 -8.79 4.76 -6.19
N ASP A 53 -8.65 3.47 -5.84
CA ASP A 53 -9.21 2.33 -6.57
C ASP A 53 -9.38 1.14 -5.61
N PRO A 54 -10.62 0.74 -5.27
CA PRO A 54 -10.86 -0.37 -4.33
C PRO A 54 -10.40 -1.73 -4.87
N ARG A 55 -10.18 -1.88 -6.18
CA ARG A 55 -9.66 -3.13 -6.77
C ARG A 55 -8.15 -3.26 -6.64
N LYS A 56 -7.47 -2.19 -6.23
CA LYS A 56 -6.02 -2.12 -5.99
C LYS A 56 -5.68 -2.05 -4.50
N ILE A 57 -6.63 -2.40 -3.64
CA ILE A 57 -6.45 -2.48 -2.20
C ILE A 57 -6.87 -3.88 -1.77
N THR A 58 -6.06 -4.53 -0.95
CA THR A 58 -6.35 -5.88 -0.44
C THR A 58 -6.15 -5.92 1.06
N PHE A 59 -7.07 -6.58 1.75
CA PHE A 59 -6.95 -6.89 3.16
C PHE A 59 -6.68 -8.38 3.34
N VAL A 60 -5.64 -8.72 4.12
CA VAL A 60 -5.30 -10.10 4.46
C VAL A 60 -5.51 -10.30 5.96
N MET A 61 -6.37 -11.26 6.30
CA MET A 61 -6.70 -11.60 7.69
C MET A 61 -6.00 -12.91 8.03
N ASP A 62 -4.72 -12.86 8.36
CA ASP A 62 -3.86 -14.02 8.59
C ASP A 62 -3.25 -14.07 9.99
N HIS A 63 -3.04 -12.93 10.66
CA HIS A 63 -2.38 -12.93 11.97
C HIS A 63 -3.30 -13.34 13.10
N TYR A 64 -4.58 -12.96 13.02
CA TYR A 64 -5.60 -13.33 13.99
C TYR A 64 -6.50 -14.46 13.48
N ALA A 65 -6.09 -15.22 12.46
CA ALA A 65 -6.87 -16.34 11.95
C ALA A 65 -6.31 -17.70 12.44
N PRO A 66 -7.07 -18.52 13.20
CA PRO A 66 -8.41 -18.27 13.74
C PRO A 66 -8.40 -17.28 14.92
N ALA A 67 -9.52 -16.56 15.12
CA ALA A 67 -9.63 -15.49 16.10
C ALA A 67 -9.31 -15.98 17.53
N PRO A 68 -8.27 -15.46 18.20
CA PRO A 68 -7.89 -15.91 19.53
C PRO A 68 -8.81 -15.38 20.64
N THR A 69 -9.58 -14.32 20.34
CA THR A 69 -10.54 -13.70 21.29
C THR A 69 -11.76 -13.18 20.54
N ILE A 70 -12.88 -12.96 21.24
CA ILE A 70 -14.09 -12.33 20.68
C ILE A 70 -13.79 -10.93 20.12
N LYS A 71 -12.83 -10.20 20.71
CA LYS A 71 -12.45 -8.87 20.22
C LYS A 71 -11.68 -8.90 18.89
N ALA A 72 -11.10 -10.03 18.54
CA ALA A 72 -10.34 -10.24 17.31
C ALA A 72 -11.16 -10.96 16.23
N ALA A 73 -12.45 -11.23 16.49
CA ALA A 73 -13.39 -11.87 15.57
C ALA A 73 -14.24 -10.84 14.81
#